data_AF-A0A1L9TFG3-F1
#
_entry.id   AF-A0A1L9TFG3-F1
#
_cell.length_a   1.000
_cell.length_b   1.000
_cell.length_c   1.000
_cell.angle_alpha   90.00
_cell.angle_beta   90.00
_cell.angle_gamma   90.00
#
_symmetry.space_group_name_H-M   'P 1'
#
loop_
_entity.id
_entity.type
_entity.pdbx_description
1 polymer ?
#
loop_
_entity_poly.entity_id
_entity_poly.type
_entity_poly.pdbx_seq_one_letter_code
_entity_poly.pdbx_strand_id
1 'polypeptide(L)'
;MAVHLYTPSCPLVQSLNEHKRATSPETTSLTSKIFSILFPGSPAVNSLLATLYISGPPNFLLALCPPNIDPSSLSVMVAFAVGGLLGDTLFHLLPEIFLGEDSPEHVSFVMVEPNRNLLLGLGIMVGFFTFVAMDKTLRIATGGEGHDHSHSHSHGHTAQETAVTTGASAGSTNNELKKRKSAKTEPEAPSVVRDEVNPSVKLGGYLNLIADFTHNITDGLAMSSSFYASPTIGATTTVAVFFHEIPHEVGDFALLIQSGFSKRKAMGAQFVTAIGAFIGTLIGIAVQEFGGSNPTTADGVSGSPAPGLLGTSLTWGDMLLPFTAGTFLYVGTVSVIPELLETGKNKGEEIKKTIIQFIAVAVGAGIMLAISWD
;
A
#
# COMPACT_ATOMS: atom_id res chain seq x y z
N MET A 1 1.45 -1.47 -23.93
CA MET A 1 2.06 -1.94 -25.18
C MET A 1 1.49 -1.25 -26.41
N ALA A 2 2.30 -0.36 -27.01
CA ALA A 2 2.13 0.08 -28.39
C ALA A 2 2.22 -1.14 -29.31
N VAL A 3 1.45 -1.17 -30.40
CA VAL A 3 1.63 -2.20 -31.43
C VAL A 3 2.97 -1.95 -32.10
N HIS A 4 4.01 -2.67 -31.67
CA HIS A 4 5.30 -2.67 -32.34
C HIS A 4 5.08 -3.25 -33.74
N LEU A 5 4.99 -2.39 -34.75
CA LEU A 5 5.13 -2.77 -36.14
C LEU A 5 6.57 -3.22 -36.36
N TYR A 6 6.89 -4.44 -35.95
CA TYR A 6 8.07 -5.15 -36.40
C TYR A 6 7.79 -5.58 -37.84
N THR A 7 7.96 -4.66 -38.79
CA THR A 7 8.14 -5.00 -40.20
C THR A 7 9.63 -5.04 -40.47
N PRO A 8 10.34 -6.16 -40.17
CA PRO A 8 11.77 -6.29 -40.43
C PRO A 8 12.11 -6.12 -41.92
N SER A 9 11.11 -6.08 -42.80
CA SER A 9 11.23 -5.90 -44.25
C SER A 9 11.05 -4.45 -44.74
N CYS A 10 10.77 -3.47 -43.87
CA CYS A 10 10.59 -2.07 -44.29
C CYS A 10 11.92 -1.30 -44.26
N PRO A 11 12.48 -0.87 -45.41
CA PRO A 11 13.78 -0.20 -45.46
C PRO A 11 13.80 1.11 -44.65
N LEU A 12 12.68 1.83 -44.58
CA LEU A 12 12.58 3.06 -43.79
C LEU A 12 12.72 2.80 -42.29
N VAL A 13 12.10 1.73 -41.78
CA VAL A 13 12.20 1.36 -40.35
C VAL A 13 13.63 0.95 -40.00
N GLN A 14 14.31 0.22 -40.89
CA GLN A 14 15.72 -0.14 -40.71
C GLN A 14 16.62 1.11 -40.65
N SER A 15 16.48 2.04 -41.60
CA SER A 15 17.26 3.29 -41.59
C SER A 15 16.98 4.15 -40.37
N LEU A 16 15.74 4.18 -39.87
CA LEU A 16 15.39 4.89 -38.64
C LEU A 16 15.97 4.22 -37.39
N ASN A 17 15.99 2.88 -37.32
CA ASN A 17 16.63 2.14 -36.23
C ASN A 17 18.15 2.36 -36.24
N GLU A 18 18.78 2.34 -37.41
CA GLU A 18 20.21 2.66 -37.57
C GLU A 18 20.50 4.10 -37.12
N HIS A 19 19.66 5.06 -37.50
CA HIS A 19 19.80 6.45 -37.07
C HIS A 19 19.64 6.61 -35.55
N LYS A 20 18.66 5.92 -34.94
CA LYS A 20 18.45 5.95 -33.48
C LYS A 20 19.67 5.37 -32.75
N ARG A 21 20.17 4.21 -33.18
CA ARG A 21 21.41 3.61 -32.64
C ARG A 21 22.63 4.52 -32.79
N ALA A 22 22.73 5.26 -33.89
CA ALA A 22 23.85 6.16 -34.13
C ALA A 22 23.78 7.46 -33.32
N THR A 23 22.58 7.93 -32.96
CA THR A 23 22.36 9.21 -32.27
C THR A 23 22.07 9.07 -30.77
N SER A 24 21.72 7.87 -30.31
CA SER A 24 21.48 7.51 -28.91
C SER A 24 22.42 6.38 -28.46
N PRO A 25 23.72 6.65 -28.24
CA PRO A 25 24.65 5.64 -27.74
C PRO A 25 24.21 5.17 -26.35
N GLU A 26 24.19 3.84 -26.13
CA GLU A 26 23.89 3.24 -24.83
C GLU A 26 24.95 3.62 -23.79
N THR A 27 24.75 4.73 -23.08
CA THR A 27 25.40 4.91 -21.78
C THR A 27 24.52 4.19 -20.77
N THR A 28 24.89 2.97 -20.38
CA THR A 28 24.18 2.25 -19.30
C THR A 28 24.21 3.12 -18.05
N SER A 29 23.08 3.73 -17.70
CA SER A 29 22.95 4.56 -16.51
C SER A 29 23.32 3.73 -15.28
N LEU A 30 23.82 4.40 -14.23
CA LEU A 30 24.16 3.71 -12.98
C LEU A 30 22.94 2.96 -12.41
N THR A 31 21.75 3.55 -12.55
CA THR A 31 20.46 2.97 -12.20
C THR A 31 20.18 1.66 -12.96
N SER A 32 20.36 1.65 -14.29
CA SER A 32 20.19 0.44 -15.12
C SER A 32 21.16 -0.70 -14.72
N LYS A 33 22.41 -0.37 -14.37
CA LYS A 33 23.37 -1.36 -13.84
C LYS A 33 22.93 -1.94 -12.50
N ILE A 34 22.38 -1.11 -11.61
CA ILE A 34 21.88 -1.58 -10.32
C ILE A 34 20.67 -2.49 -10.53
N PHE A 35 19.72 -2.09 -11.38
CA PHE A 35 18.51 -2.87 -11.64
C PHE A 35 18.80 -4.21 -12.29
N SER A 36 19.74 -4.29 -13.23
CA SER A 36 20.15 -5.58 -13.82
C SER A 36 20.83 -6.53 -12.82
N ILE A 37 21.47 -5.99 -11.77
CA ILE A 37 22.02 -6.80 -10.67
C ILE A 37 20.91 -7.28 -9.73
N LEU A 38 19.96 -6.41 -9.40
CA LEU A 38 18.85 -6.72 -8.49
C LEU A 38 17.82 -7.67 -9.12
N PHE A 39 17.60 -7.56 -10.43
CA PHE A 39 16.56 -8.28 -11.18
C PHE A 39 17.13 -8.99 -12.42
N PRO A 40 17.97 -10.03 -12.24
CA PRO A 40 18.68 -10.68 -13.35
C PRO A 40 17.86 -11.75 -14.09
N GLY A 41 16.64 -12.06 -13.62
CA GLY A 41 15.83 -13.17 -14.08
C GLY A 41 14.84 -12.84 -15.20
N SER A 42 13.96 -13.79 -15.48
CA SER A 42 12.77 -13.55 -16.32
C SER A 42 11.77 -12.64 -15.60
N PRO A 43 10.76 -12.07 -16.30
CA PRO A 43 9.69 -11.31 -15.66
C PRO A 43 9.09 -12.02 -14.44
N ALA A 44 8.72 -13.30 -14.57
CA ALA A 44 8.19 -14.09 -13.45
C ALA A 44 9.16 -14.18 -12.25
N VAL A 45 10.45 -14.45 -12.51
CA VAL A 45 11.46 -14.58 -11.45
C VAL A 45 11.70 -13.23 -10.78
N ASN A 46 11.80 -12.16 -11.57
CA ASN A 46 12.00 -10.81 -11.07
C ASN A 46 10.80 -10.32 -10.27
N SER A 47 9.57 -10.65 -10.68
CA SER A 47 8.37 -10.37 -9.87
C SER A 47 8.44 -11.06 -8.51
N LEU A 48 8.83 -12.34 -8.44
CA LEU A 48 8.97 -13.05 -7.16
C LEU A 48 10.10 -12.49 -6.29
N LEU A 49 11.23 -12.11 -6.90
CA LEU A 49 12.34 -11.45 -6.20
C LEU A 49 11.92 -10.09 -5.65
N ALA A 50 11.20 -9.30 -6.45
CA ALA A 50 10.67 -8.01 -6.04
C ALA A 50 9.67 -8.16 -4.89
N THR A 51 8.76 -9.13 -4.94
CA THR A 51 7.85 -9.46 -3.84
C THR A 51 8.61 -9.81 -2.56
N LEU A 52 9.71 -10.56 -2.67
CA LEU A 52 10.58 -10.83 -1.54
C LEU A 52 11.25 -9.55 -1.00
N TYR A 53 11.61 -8.60 -1.85
CA TYR A 53 12.21 -7.32 -1.45
C TYR A 53 11.22 -6.36 -0.80
N ILE A 54 9.96 -6.31 -1.26
CA ILE A 54 8.94 -5.43 -0.67
C ILE A 54 8.37 -6.01 0.62
N SER A 55 8.25 -7.33 0.73
CA SER A 55 7.64 -7.94 1.93
C SER A 55 8.67 -8.41 2.97
N GLY A 56 9.89 -8.78 2.58
CA GLY A 56 10.87 -9.39 3.49
C GLY A 56 11.56 -8.37 4.42
N PRO A 57 12.39 -7.46 3.90
CA PRO A 57 13.09 -6.45 4.70
C PRO A 57 12.16 -5.57 5.56
N PRO A 58 11.03 -5.00 5.08
CA PRO A 58 10.15 -4.20 5.94
C PRO A 58 9.64 -4.99 7.15
N ASN A 59 9.20 -6.24 6.94
CA ASN A 59 8.83 -7.14 8.04
C ASN A 59 9.98 -7.44 9.02
N PHE A 60 11.22 -7.55 8.52
CA PHE A 60 12.39 -7.74 9.40
C PHE A 60 12.76 -6.46 10.15
N LEU A 61 12.58 -5.28 9.55
CA LEU A 61 12.81 -3.98 10.19
C LEU A 61 11.91 -3.79 11.42
N LEU A 62 10.72 -4.39 11.46
CA LEU A 62 9.85 -4.42 12.65
C LEU A 62 10.52 -5.07 13.88
N ALA A 63 11.45 -6.01 13.67
CA ALA A 63 12.21 -6.60 14.77
C ALA A 63 13.06 -5.55 15.50
N LEU A 64 13.63 -4.62 14.73
CA LEU A 64 14.48 -3.53 15.20
C LEU A 64 13.67 -2.32 15.69
N CYS A 65 12.40 -2.22 15.28
CA CYS A 65 11.56 -1.09 15.61
C CYS A 65 11.23 -1.06 17.12
N PRO A 66 11.48 0.08 17.81
CA PRO A 66 11.10 0.25 19.20
C PRO A 66 9.56 0.33 19.32
N PRO A 67 8.97 -0.14 20.43
CA PRO A 67 7.52 -0.09 20.61
C PRO A 67 6.95 1.33 20.78
N ASN A 68 7.79 2.33 21.04
CA ASN A 68 7.41 3.74 21.15
C ASN A 68 7.98 4.51 19.96
N ILE A 69 7.21 4.60 18.89
CA ILE A 69 7.58 5.36 17.68
C ILE A 69 7.01 6.76 17.81
N ASP A 70 7.84 7.76 17.54
CA ASP A 70 7.40 9.15 17.52
C ASP A 70 6.46 9.39 16.32
N PRO A 71 5.20 9.83 16.54
CA PRO A 71 4.24 10.07 15.46
C PRO A 71 4.73 11.09 14.43
N SER A 72 5.59 12.04 14.83
CA SER A 72 6.10 13.06 13.91
C SER A 72 7.05 12.47 12.86
N SER A 73 7.89 11.52 13.27
CA SER A 73 8.83 10.81 12.38
C SER A 73 8.10 9.86 11.43
N LEU A 74 7.06 9.18 11.92
CA LEU A 74 6.19 8.32 11.10
C LEU A 74 5.51 9.14 10.00
N SER A 75 4.92 10.28 10.36
CA SER A 75 4.20 11.13 9.41
C SER A 75 5.10 11.69 8.29
N VAL A 76 6.38 11.98 8.56
CA VAL A 76 7.34 12.40 7.52
C VAL A 76 7.72 11.23 6.60
N MET A 77 7.88 10.02 7.15
CA MET A 77 8.15 8.82 6.38
C MET A 77 6.97 8.45 5.47
N VAL A 78 5.74 8.55 5.98
CA VAL A 78 4.49 8.41 5.23
C VAL A 78 4.43 9.45 4.09
N ALA A 79 4.76 10.71 4.36
CA ALA A 79 4.78 11.76 3.33
C ALA A 79 5.78 11.45 2.20
N PHE A 80 6.98 10.96 2.53
CA PHE A 80 7.96 10.50 1.55
C PHE A 80 7.43 9.34 0.69
N ALA A 81 6.82 8.34 1.34
CA ALA A 81 6.20 7.19 0.68
C ALA A 81 5.09 7.59 -0.30
N VAL A 82 4.22 8.53 0.06
CA VAL A 82 3.19 9.08 -0.84
C VAL A 82 3.82 9.71 -2.07
N GLY A 83 4.87 10.51 -1.89
CA GLY A 83 5.63 11.10 -2.98
C GLY A 83 6.20 10.05 -3.92
N GLY A 84 6.80 8.98 -3.37
CA GLY A 84 7.33 7.86 -4.13
C GLY A 84 6.23 7.09 -4.89
N LEU A 85 5.16 6.68 -4.22
CA LEU A 85 4.08 5.91 -4.83
C LEU A 85 3.31 6.69 -5.92
N LEU A 86 2.94 7.94 -5.63
CA LEU A 86 2.28 8.81 -6.62
C LEU A 86 3.26 9.20 -7.74
N GLY A 87 4.55 9.39 -7.43
CA GLY A 87 5.59 9.62 -8.42
C GLY A 87 5.76 8.46 -9.39
N ASP A 88 5.80 7.21 -8.89
CA ASP A 88 5.82 6.01 -9.74
C ASP A 88 4.59 5.94 -10.63
N THR A 89 3.42 6.12 -10.02
CA THR A 89 2.16 6.02 -10.74
C THR A 89 2.03 7.06 -11.85
N LEU A 90 2.36 8.34 -11.56
CA LEU A 90 2.18 9.44 -12.49
C LEU A 90 3.30 9.54 -13.54
N PHE A 91 4.55 9.22 -13.17
CA PHE A 91 5.70 9.40 -14.07
C PHE A 91 6.11 8.11 -14.79
N HIS A 92 5.77 6.92 -14.28
CA HIS A 92 6.12 5.65 -14.92
C HIS A 92 4.89 4.88 -15.38
N LEU A 93 3.96 4.53 -14.47
CA LEU A 93 2.86 3.63 -14.80
C LEU A 93 1.88 4.24 -15.80
N LEU A 94 1.40 5.46 -15.58
CA LEU A 94 0.44 6.09 -16.48
C LEU A 94 1.02 6.32 -17.89
N PRO A 95 2.23 6.90 -18.05
CA PRO A 95 2.86 6.97 -19.37
C PRO A 95 3.01 5.59 -20.03
N GLU A 96 3.49 4.58 -19.31
CA GLU A 96 3.65 3.21 -19.83
C GLU A 96 2.31 2.60 -20.30
N ILE A 97 1.25 2.76 -19.52
CA ILE A 97 -0.08 2.25 -19.85
C ILE A 97 -0.55 2.76 -21.22
N PHE A 98 -0.41 4.07 -21.46
CA PHE A 98 -0.94 4.71 -22.66
C PHE A 98 0.03 4.73 -23.85
N LEU A 99 1.33 4.82 -23.60
CA LEU A 99 2.36 5.02 -24.64
C LEU A 99 3.22 3.78 -24.87
N GLY A 100 3.41 2.94 -23.85
CA GLY A 100 4.36 1.82 -23.85
C GLY A 100 5.82 2.27 -23.73
N GLU A 101 6.71 1.30 -23.53
CA GLU A 101 8.15 1.56 -23.37
C GLU A 101 8.84 1.91 -24.71
N ASP A 102 9.76 2.87 -24.67
CA ASP A 102 10.62 3.18 -25.81
C ASP A 102 11.85 2.26 -25.82
N SER A 103 12.06 1.53 -26.92
CA SER A 103 13.25 0.67 -27.07
C SER A 103 14.44 1.52 -27.54
N PRO A 104 15.62 1.43 -26.92
CA PRO A 104 16.80 2.17 -27.38
C PRO A 104 17.25 1.77 -28.79
N GLU A 105 16.93 0.55 -29.22
CA GLU A 105 17.37 -0.01 -30.51
C GLU A 105 16.35 0.18 -31.64
N HIS A 106 15.08 0.41 -31.31
CA HIS A 106 13.98 0.40 -32.28
C HIS A 106 13.15 1.66 -32.19
N VAL A 107 12.75 2.19 -33.34
CA VAL A 107 11.74 3.24 -33.40
C VAL A 107 10.37 2.65 -33.08
N SER A 108 9.72 3.19 -32.06
CA SER A 108 8.39 2.81 -31.62
C SER A 108 7.33 3.59 -32.41
N PHE A 109 6.33 2.87 -32.94
CA PHE A 109 5.14 3.48 -33.55
C PHE A 109 3.95 3.25 -32.63
N VAL A 110 3.42 4.33 -32.05
CA VAL A 110 2.22 4.26 -31.21
C VAL A 110 0.99 4.33 -32.11
N MET A 111 0.38 3.18 -32.40
CA MET A 111 -0.92 3.15 -33.06
C MET A 111 -2.02 3.57 -32.09
N VAL A 112 -2.64 4.72 -32.37
CA VAL A 112 -3.73 5.24 -31.55
C VAL A 112 -5.01 4.51 -31.89
N GLU A 113 -5.41 3.58 -31.02
CA GLU A 113 -6.71 2.94 -31.03
C GLU A 113 -7.59 3.59 -29.94
N PRO A 114 -8.57 4.46 -30.27
CA PRO A 114 -9.32 5.21 -29.27
C PRO A 114 -10.01 4.32 -28.23
N ASN A 115 -10.61 3.22 -28.67
CA ASN A 115 -11.32 2.28 -27.80
C ASN A 115 -10.36 1.55 -26.84
N ARG A 116 -9.13 1.28 -27.26
CA ARG A 116 -8.08 0.70 -26.39
C ARG A 116 -7.80 1.63 -25.21
N ASN A 117 -7.59 2.91 -25.46
CA ASN A 117 -7.30 3.88 -24.39
C ASN A 117 -8.50 4.05 -23.43
N LEU A 118 -9.73 3.93 -23.94
CA LEU A 118 -10.93 3.92 -23.08
C LEU A 118 -10.94 2.70 -22.14
N LEU A 119 -10.56 1.51 -22.64
CA LEU A 119 -10.49 0.31 -21.82
C LEU A 119 -9.36 0.35 -20.80
N LEU A 120 -8.20 0.89 -21.15
CA LEU A 120 -7.11 1.13 -20.19
C LEU A 120 -7.56 2.10 -19.08
N GLY A 121 -8.22 3.21 -19.44
CA GLY A 121 -8.82 4.13 -18.48
C GLY A 121 -9.88 3.46 -17.59
N LEU A 122 -10.70 2.57 -18.16
CA LEU A 122 -11.63 1.75 -17.39
C LEU A 122 -10.90 0.82 -16.41
N GLY A 123 -9.76 0.23 -16.79
CA GLY A 123 -8.93 -0.57 -15.90
C GLY A 123 -8.44 0.21 -14.67
N ILE A 124 -7.93 1.43 -14.89
CA ILE A 124 -7.54 2.36 -13.82
C ILE A 124 -8.73 2.64 -12.89
N MET A 125 -9.89 2.95 -13.48
CA MET A 125 -11.10 3.22 -12.69
C MET A 125 -11.54 2.00 -11.88
N VAL A 126 -11.52 0.79 -12.47
CA VAL A 126 -11.86 -0.45 -11.78
C VAL A 126 -10.89 -0.72 -10.63
N GLY A 127 -9.59 -0.54 -10.84
CA GLY A 127 -8.58 -0.65 -9.77
C GLY A 127 -8.85 0.30 -8.61
N PHE A 128 -9.04 1.58 -8.92
CA PHE A 128 -9.33 2.61 -7.91
C PHE A 128 -10.59 2.28 -7.11
N PHE A 129 -11.71 1.95 -7.78
CA PHE A 129 -12.96 1.65 -7.09
C PHE A 129 -12.99 0.30 -6.40
N THR A 130 -12.13 -0.65 -6.78
CA THR A 130 -11.96 -1.90 -6.03
C THR A 130 -11.45 -1.60 -4.63
N PHE A 131 -10.48 -0.70 -4.49
CA PHE A 131 -9.99 -0.27 -3.18
C PHE A 131 -11.00 0.60 -2.41
N VAL A 132 -11.73 1.48 -3.09
CA VAL A 132 -12.87 2.20 -2.48
C VAL A 132 -13.86 1.20 -1.87
N ALA A 133 -14.21 0.15 -2.63
CA ALA A 133 -15.15 -0.87 -2.18
C ALA A 133 -14.59 -1.69 -1.01
N MET A 134 -13.30 -2.03 -1.05
CA MET A 134 -12.60 -2.72 0.03
C MET A 134 -12.61 -1.88 1.32
N ASP A 135 -12.09 -0.65 1.28
CA ASP A 135 -12.02 0.24 2.44
C ASP A 135 -13.43 0.52 3.00
N LYS A 136 -14.41 0.78 2.13
CA LYS A 136 -15.80 0.95 2.55
C LYS A 136 -16.37 -0.29 3.23
N THR A 137 -16.08 -1.48 2.71
CA THR A 137 -16.55 -2.75 3.31
C THR A 137 -15.96 -2.94 4.70
N LEU A 138 -14.67 -2.63 4.86
CA LEU A 138 -13.99 -2.70 6.15
C LEU A 138 -14.58 -1.69 7.15
N ARG A 139 -14.85 -0.45 6.72
CA ARG A 139 -15.52 0.56 7.57
C ARG A 139 -16.93 0.16 7.99
N ILE A 140 -17.67 -0.53 7.12
CA ILE A 140 -18.98 -1.08 7.49
C ILE A 140 -18.81 -2.21 8.51
N ALA A 141 -17.82 -3.08 8.33
CA ALA A 141 -17.52 -4.16 9.25
C ALA A 141 -17.01 -3.70 10.62
N THR A 142 -16.31 -2.56 10.69
CA THR A 142 -15.88 -1.93 11.96
C THR A 142 -17.02 -1.18 12.68
N GLY A 143 -18.20 -1.05 12.08
CA GLY A 143 -19.34 -0.37 12.71
C GLY A 143 -19.46 1.13 12.39
N GLY A 144 -18.76 1.64 11.37
CA GLY A 144 -18.93 3.02 10.89
C GLY A 144 -18.33 4.12 11.78
N GLU A 145 -17.69 3.75 12.89
CA GLU A 145 -16.89 4.68 13.69
C GLU A 145 -15.53 4.87 13.01
N GLY A 146 -15.51 5.74 11.99
CA GLY A 146 -14.29 6.48 11.69
C GLY A 146 -13.85 7.21 12.95
N HIS A 147 -12.55 7.16 13.27
CA HIS A 147 -11.96 7.76 14.46
C HIS A 147 -12.32 9.23 14.61
N ASP A 148 -13.38 9.50 15.36
CA ASP A 148 -13.71 10.81 15.89
C ASP A 148 -13.96 10.66 17.40
N HIS A 149 -13.47 11.65 18.15
CA HIS A 149 -13.63 11.91 19.59
C HIS A 149 -12.56 11.29 20.52
N SER A 150 -11.63 12.05 21.11
CA SER A 150 -11.79 13.22 21.97
C SER A 150 -12.64 12.96 23.23
N HIS A 151 -11.94 12.84 24.36
CA HIS A 151 -12.39 13.15 25.74
C HIS A 151 -13.56 12.35 26.35
N SER A 152 -13.24 11.32 27.13
CA SER A 152 -14.12 10.86 28.22
C SER A 152 -14.02 11.82 29.41
N HIS A 153 -14.98 12.73 29.55
CA HIS A 153 -15.20 13.45 30.81
C HIS A 153 -16.13 12.63 31.70
N SER A 154 -15.57 12.09 32.80
CA SER A 154 -16.36 11.56 33.89
C SER A 154 -17.02 12.72 34.65
N HIS A 155 -18.30 13.01 34.36
CA HIS A 155 -19.12 13.82 35.25
C HIS A 155 -20.02 12.90 36.07
N GLY A 156 -19.52 12.54 37.26
CA GLY A 156 -20.37 12.02 38.33
C GLY A 156 -21.24 13.15 38.87
N HIS A 157 -22.43 13.33 38.28
CA HIS A 157 -23.45 14.17 38.87
C HIS A 157 -24.20 13.39 39.96
N THR A 158 -23.95 13.79 41.19
CA THR A 158 -24.82 13.59 42.34
C THR A 158 -26.18 14.22 42.04
N ALA A 159 -27.21 13.40 41.87
CA ALA A 159 -28.60 13.85 41.90
C ALA A 159 -29.41 12.90 42.78
N GLN A 160 -29.63 13.39 43.99
CA GLN A 160 -30.58 12.86 44.96
C GLN A 160 -31.97 13.26 44.46
N GLU A 161 -32.80 12.31 44.02
CA GLU A 161 -34.24 12.53 43.94
C GLU A 161 -35.03 11.38 44.56
N THR A 162 -35.83 11.83 45.51
CA THR A 162 -36.77 11.17 46.39
C THR A 162 -37.91 10.55 45.61
N ALA A 163 -38.18 9.26 45.80
CA ALA A 163 -39.46 8.65 45.44
C ALA A 163 -39.94 7.76 46.59
N VAL A 164 -41.01 8.23 47.24
CA VAL A 164 -41.72 7.60 48.33
C VAL A 164 -42.56 6.45 47.78
N THR A 165 -42.36 5.22 48.28
CA THR A 165 -43.44 4.22 48.30
C THR A 165 -43.42 3.45 49.62
N THR A 166 -44.61 3.28 50.17
CA THR A 166 -44.97 2.76 51.49
C THR A 166 -44.96 1.23 51.52
N GLY A 167 -44.34 0.63 52.53
CA GLY A 167 -44.44 -0.80 52.85
C GLY A 167 -44.03 -1.10 54.29
N ALA A 168 -44.87 -1.83 55.02
CA ALA A 168 -44.96 -1.89 56.47
C ALA A 168 -43.80 -2.56 57.26
N SER A 169 -43.57 -2.00 58.45
CA SER A 169 -43.22 -2.56 59.77
C SER A 169 -42.61 -3.98 59.92
N ALA A 170 -41.48 -4.08 60.65
CA ALA A 170 -41.41 -4.55 62.05
C ALA A 170 -40.04 -5.19 62.43
N GLY A 171 -39.52 -4.79 63.61
CA GLY A 171 -38.47 -5.48 64.40
C GLY A 171 -37.02 -5.22 63.98
N SER A 172 -36.01 -5.06 64.85
CA SER A 172 -35.90 -5.13 66.31
C SER A 172 -34.54 -4.52 66.72
N THR A 173 -34.55 -3.63 67.72
CA THR A 173 -33.59 -3.42 68.83
C THR A 173 -32.04 -3.43 68.65
N ASN A 174 -31.42 -2.32 69.10
CA ASN A 174 -30.25 -2.14 70.00
C ASN A 174 -28.96 -2.98 69.72
N ASN A 175 -27.71 -2.46 69.70
CA ASN A 175 -27.01 -1.78 70.79
C ASN A 175 -25.53 -1.52 70.40
N GLU A 176 -24.96 -0.43 70.95
CA GLU A 176 -23.59 -0.24 71.48
C GLU A 176 -22.28 -0.41 70.64
N LEU A 177 -21.66 0.75 70.37
CA LEU A 177 -20.34 1.21 70.88
C LEU A 177 -19.28 0.18 71.35
N LYS A 178 -18.11 0.10 70.67
CA LYS A 178 -16.74 0.43 71.20
C LYS A 178 -15.55 -0.10 70.36
N LYS A 179 -14.71 0.86 69.94
CA LYS A 179 -13.22 0.97 69.98
C LYS A 179 -12.29 -0.27 69.88
N ARG A 180 -11.21 -0.02 69.10
CA ARG A 180 -9.84 -0.63 69.04
C ARG A 180 -9.76 -1.93 68.24
N LYS A 181 -8.87 -2.07 67.25
CA LYS A 181 -7.41 -2.08 67.41
C LYS A 181 -6.73 -1.96 66.04
N SER A 182 -5.67 -1.15 65.98
CA SER A 182 -4.74 -1.04 64.86
C SER A 182 -4.08 -2.40 64.59
N ALA A 183 -4.22 -2.91 63.37
CA ALA A 183 -3.42 -4.00 62.83
C ALA A 183 -2.85 -3.53 61.50
N LYS A 184 -1.52 -3.56 61.40
CA LYS A 184 -0.76 -3.27 60.19
C LYS A 184 -1.15 -4.26 59.10
N THR A 185 -1.70 -3.76 58.00
CA THR A 185 -1.77 -4.51 56.74
C THR A 185 -0.49 -4.22 55.97
N GLU A 186 0.21 -5.27 55.60
CA GLU A 186 1.36 -5.26 54.69
C GLU A 186 0.99 -4.53 53.39
N PRO A 187 1.94 -3.85 52.71
CA PRO A 187 1.66 -3.29 51.40
C PRO A 187 1.37 -4.45 50.43
N GLU A 188 0.12 -4.56 49.99
CA GLU A 188 -0.25 -5.34 48.82
C GLU A 188 0.69 -4.93 47.68
N ALA A 189 1.34 -5.93 47.08
CA ALA A 189 2.03 -5.77 45.81
C ALA A 189 1.06 -5.12 44.82
N PRO A 190 1.50 -4.15 44.01
CA PRO A 190 0.61 -3.52 43.04
C PRO A 190 0.09 -4.63 42.12
N SER A 191 -1.21 -4.90 42.22
CA SER A 191 -1.92 -5.66 41.21
C SER A 191 -1.71 -4.87 39.93
N VAL A 192 -0.95 -5.46 39.00
CA VAL A 192 -0.86 -4.96 37.63
C VAL A 192 -2.27 -5.11 37.08
N VAL A 193 -3.07 -4.05 37.20
CA VAL A 193 -4.30 -3.88 36.46
C VAL A 193 -3.87 -3.94 35.00
N ARG A 194 -3.95 -5.13 34.40
CA ARG A 194 -3.92 -5.24 32.94
C ARG A 194 -5.22 -4.59 32.52
N ASP A 195 -5.15 -3.37 32.01
CA ASP A 195 -6.29 -2.74 31.36
C ASP A 195 -6.90 -3.76 30.40
N GLU A 196 -8.15 -4.17 30.68
CA GLU A 196 -8.85 -5.09 29.79
C GLU A 196 -9.07 -4.36 28.47
N VAL A 197 -8.22 -4.66 27.48
CA VAL A 197 -8.28 -4.06 26.15
C VAL A 197 -9.69 -4.23 25.59
N ASN A 198 -10.35 -3.11 25.31
CA ASN A 198 -11.73 -3.02 24.84
C ASN A 198 -11.94 -3.93 23.61
N PRO A 199 -12.99 -4.77 23.59
CA PRO A 199 -13.31 -5.65 22.46
C PRO A 199 -13.34 -4.93 21.10
N SER A 200 -13.75 -3.66 21.06
CA SER A 200 -13.76 -2.84 19.84
C SER A 200 -12.35 -2.60 19.28
N VAL A 201 -11.36 -2.32 20.14
CA VAL A 201 -9.96 -2.10 19.73
C VAL A 201 -9.34 -3.41 19.21
N LYS A 202 -9.65 -4.55 19.85
CA LYS A 202 -9.23 -5.86 19.33
C LYS A 202 -9.81 -6.16 17.96
N LEU A 203 -11.10 -5.84 17.74
CA LEU A 203 -11.75 -6.01 16.44
C LEU A 203 -11.10 -5.12 15.37
N GLY A 204 -10.78 -3.87 15.71
CA GLY A 204 -10.04 -2.95 14.85
C GLY A 204 -8.70 -3.54 14.39
N GLY A 205 -7.91 -4.12 15.31
CA GLY A 205 -6.65 -4.78 14.96
C GLY A 205 -6.80 -5.95 13.98
N TYR A 206 -7.84 -6.78 14.10
CA TYR A 206 -8.09 -7.87 13.13
C TYR A 206 -8.57 -7.36 11.77
N LEU A 207 -9.41 -6.33 11.76
CA LEU A 207 -9.89 -5.74 10.51
C LEU A 207 -8.75 -5.04 9.76
N ASN A 208 -7.79 -4.45 10.49
CA ASN A 208 -6.56 -3.93 9.91
C ASN A 208 -5.74 -5.03 9.22
N LEU A 209 -5.56 -6.20 9.86
CA LEU A 209 -4.84 -7.33 9.23
C LEU A 209 -5.48 -7.80 7.92
N ILE A 210 -6.81 -7.75 7.83
CA ILE A 210 -7.52 -8.13 6.60
C ILE A 210 -7.30 -7.07 5.51
N ALA A 211 -7.34 -5.80 5.90
CA ALA A 211 -7.04 -4.68 5.01
C ALA A 211 -5.62 -4.80 4.44
N ASP A 212 -4.65 -5.00 5.33
CA ASP A 212 -3.24 -5.12 5.01
C ASP A 212 -2.94 -6.36 4.14
N PHE A 213 -3.53 -7.53 4.47
CA PHE A 213 -3.42 -8.72 3.62
C PHE A 213 -3.94 -8.47 2.19
N THR A 214 -5.05 -7.72 2.06
CA THR A 214 -5.64 -7.41 0.74
C THR A 214 -4.84 -6.36 -0.01
N HIS A 215 -4.24 -5.39 0.69
CA HIS A 215 -3.32 -4.42 0.13
C HIS A 215 -2.09 -5.12 -0.45
N ASN A 216 -1.46 -5.97 0.37
CA ASN A 216 -0.31 -6.79 -0.01
C ASN A 216 -0.58 -7.61 -1.27
N ILE A 217 -1.77 -8.21 -1.43
CA ILE A 217 -2.14 -8.90 -2.68
C ILE A 217 -1.99 -7.98 -3.90
N THR A 218 -2.38 -6.72 -3.78
CA THR A 218 -2.31 -5.80 -4.93
C THR A 218 -0.92 -5.27 -5.20
N ASP A 219 -0.06 -5.15 -4.18
CA ASP A 219 1.37 -4.87 -4.38
C ASP A 219 2.04 -6.03 -5.10
N GLY A 220 1.67 -7.26 -4.72
CA GLY A 220 2.07 -8.47 -5.43
C GLY A 220 1.63 -8.48 -6.89
N LEU A 221 0.38 -8.10 -7.17
CA LEU A 221 -0.11 -7.95 -8.54
C LEU A 221 0.68 -6.90 -9.30
N ALA A 222 1.01 -5.76 -8.66
CA ALA A 222 1.81 -4.70 -9.26
C ALA A 222 3.21 -5.18 -9.65
N MET A 223 3.88 -5.98 -8.80
CA MET A 223 5.19 -6.57 -9.15
C MET A 223 5.10 -7.41 -10.44
N SER A 224 4.06 -8.25 -10.55
CA SER A 224 3.87 -9.04 -11.77
C SER A 224 3.50 -8.19 -12.99
N SER A 225 2.58 -7.23 -12.85
CA SER A 225 2.17 -6.40 -13.98
C SER A 225 3.30 -5.54 -14.51
N SER A 226 4.11 -4.96 -13.62
CA SER A 226 5.19 -4.06 -13.96
C SER A 226 6.36 -4.79 -14.61
N PHE A 227 6.81 -5.94 -14.08
CA PHE A 227 7.93 -6.68 -14.70
C PHE A 227 7.58 -7.34 -16.03
N TYR A 228 6.30 -7.68 -16.26
CA TYR A 228 5.84 -8.15 -17.57
C TYR A 228 5.62 -7.01 -18.56
N ALA A 229 5.42 -5.78 -18.09
CA ALA A 229 5.43 -4.59 -18.94
C ALA A 229 6.87 -4.25 -19.35
N SER A 230 7.76 -4.02 -18.39
CA SER A 230 9.20 -3.95 -18.65
C SER A 230 10.07 -4.16 -17.41
N PRO A 231 11.36 -4.53 -17.58
CA PRO A 231 12.30 -4.63 -16.46
C PRO A 231 12.48 -3.30 -15.71
N THR A 232 12.50 -2.18 -16.42
CA THR A 232 12.67 -0.85 -15.84
C THR A 232 11.46 -0.51 -14.98
N ILE A 233 10.25 -0.63 -15.54
CA ILE A 233 8.99 -0.36 -14.83
C ILE A 233 8.84 -1.29 -13.62
N GLY A 234 9.16 -2.58 -13.76
CA GLY A 234 9.21 -3.51 -12.63
C GLY A 234 10.14 -3.05 -11.51
N ALA A 235 11.36 -2.63 -11.84
CA ALA A 235 12.34 -2.19 -10.86
C ALA A 235 11.94 -0.87 -10.18
N THR A 236 11.43 0.11 -10.93
CA THR A 236 10.99 1.40 -10.36
C THR A 236 9.80 1.21 -9.43
N THR A 237 8.80 0.44 -9.85
CA THR A 237 7.64 0.13 -9.02
C THR A 237 8.07 -0.63 -7.76
N THR A 238 9.03 -1.54 -7.84
CA THR A 238 9.57 -2.23 -6.65
C THR A 238 10.14 -1.25 -5.64
N VAL A 239 10.92 -0.26 -6.08
CA VAL A 239 11.50 0.77 -5.21
C VAL A 239 10.41 1.63 -4.57
N ALA A 240 9.42 2.06 -5.35
CA ALA A 240 8.31 2.86 -4.85
C ALA A 240 7.48 2.10 -3.80
N VAL A 241 7.18 0.83 -4.09
CA VAL A 241 6.42 -0.06 -3.20
C VAL A 241 7.20 -0.34 -1.92
N PHE A 242 8.48 -0.70 -2.04
CA PHE A 242 9.36 -0.90 -0.90
C PHE A 242 9.33 0.29 0.09
N PHE A 243 9.41 1.51 -0.44
CA PHE A 243 9.41 2.70 0.40
C PHE A 243 8.05 3.05 1.00
N HIS A 244 6.93 2.61 0.44
CA HIS A 244 5.62 2.78 1.08
C HIS A 244 5.28 1.67 2.07
N GLU A 245 5.81 0.46 1.87
CA GLU A 245 5.61 -0.66 2.78
C GLU A 245 6.24 -0.40 4.14
N ILE A 246 7.41 0.25 4.20
CA ILE A 246 8.08 0.56 5.48
C ILE A 246 7.16 1.37 6.43
N PRO A 247 6.63 2.55 6.05
CA PRO A 247 5.70 3.28 6.91
C PRO A 247 4.41 2.52 7.21
N HIS A 248 3.83 1.81 6.24
CA HIS A 248 2.61 1.04 6.45
C HIS A 248 2.81 -0.08 7.49
N GLU A 249 3.83 -0.91 7.33
CA GLU A 249 4.16 -2.00 8.25
C GLU A 249 4.45 -1.50 9.67
N VAL A 250 5.12 -0.34 9.76
CA VAL A 250 5.41 0.30 11.06
C VAL A 250 4.12 0.81 11.73
N GLY A 251 3.20 1.41 10.97
CA GLY A 251 1.90 1.85 11.46
C GLY A 251 1.01 0.68 11.92
N ASP A 252 0.92 -0.36 11.10
CA ASP A 252 0.14 -1.56 11.39
C ASP A 252 0.67 -2.32 12.60
N PHE A 253 2.00 -2.44 12.72
CA PHE A 253 2.62 -2.98 13.91
C PHE A 253 2.24 -2.18 15.17
N ALA A 254 2.28 -0.85 15.11
CA ALA A 254 1.89 -0.01 16.25
C ALA A 254 0.41 -0.22 16.64
N LEU A 255 -0.49 -0.31 15.66
CA LEU A 255 -1.91 -0.57 15.88
C LEU A 255 -2.15 -1.95 16.51
N LEU A 256 -1.44 -2.99 16.07
CA LEU A 256 -1.55 -4.33 16.64
C LEU A 256 -1.11 -4.37 18.11
N ILE A 257 -0.02 -3.68 18.44
CA ILE A 257 0.43 -3.54 19.84
C ILE A 257 -0.65 -2.85 20.68
N GLN A 258 -1.23 -1.76 20.18
CA GLN A 258 -2.34 -1.05 20.86
C GLN A 258 -3.60 -1.91 21.00
N SER A 259 -3.84 -2.81 20.04
CA SER A 259 -4.92 -3.80 20.06
C SER A 259 -4.66 -4.97 21.01
N GLY A 260 -3.54 -4.98 21.73
CA GLY A 260 -3.20 -5.97 22.75
C GLY A 260 -2.38 -7.15 22.24
N PHE A 261 -1.85 -7.10 21.01
CA PHE A 261 -0.91 -8.12 20.54
C PHE A 261 0.44 -7.92 21.24
N SER A 262 1.07 -9.03 21.64
CA SER A 262 2.48 -9.00 22.03
C SER A 262 3.35 -8.76 20.79
N LYS A 263 4.53 -8.14 20.92
CA LYS A 263 5.49 -7.93 19.81
C LYS A 263 5.68 -9.15 18.90
N ARG A 264 5.86 -10.35 19.45
CA ARG A 264 6.01 -11.58 18.66
C ARG A 264 4.76 -11.95 17.86
N LYS A 265 3.57 -11.71 18.42
CA LYS A 265 2.30 -11.97 17.73
C LYS A 265 2.04 -10.93 16.64
N ALA A 266 2.32 -9.66 16.90
CA ALA A 266 2.17 -8.59 15.91
C ALA A 266 3.10 -8.83 14.71
N MET A 267 4.39 -9.13 14.96
CA MET A 267 5.33 -9.49 13.89
C MET A 267 4.91 -10.76 13.13
N GLY A 268 4.40 -11.77 13.84
CA GLY A 268 3.90 -12.99 13.20
C GLY A 268 2.66 -12.74 12.35
N ALA A 269 1.81 -11.79 12.74
CA ALA A 269 0.63 -11.42 11.97
C ALA A 269 1.01 -10.67 10.68
N GLN A 270 1.97 -9.75 10.72
CA GLN A 270 2.47 -9.08 9.51
C GLN A 270 3.20 -10.03 8.55
N PHE A 271 3.91 -11.02 9.08
CA PHE A 271 4.46 -12.07 8.21
C PHE A 271 3.36 -12.87 7.48
N VAL A 272 2.16 -12.99 8.07
CA VAL A 272 1.01 -13.63 7.41
C VAL A 272 0.40 -12.70 6.35
N THR A 273 0.36 -11.38 6.57
CA THR A 273 -0.12 -10.43 5.57
C THR A 273 0.78 -10.39 4.34
N ALA A 274 2.10 -10.51 4.52
CA ALA A 274 3.10 -10.66 3.46
C ALA A 274 2.87 -11.87 2.52
N ILE A 275 2.20 -12.94 2.99
CA ILE A 275 1.83 -14.07 2.11
C ILE A 275 0.84 -13.59 1.03
N GLY A 276 0.01 -12.58 1.35
CA GLY A 276 -0.87 -11.91 0.41
C GLY A 276 -0.11 -11.41 -0.82
N ALA A 277 1.05 -10.78 -0.63
CA ALA A 277 1.87 -10.29 -1.74
C ALA A 277 2.34 -11.41 -2.66
N PHE A 278 2.80 -12.54 -2.12
CA PHE A 278 3.13 -13.69 -2.94
C PHE A 278 1.93 -14.26 -3.70
N ILE A 279 0.76 -14.32 -3.06
CA ILE A 279 -0.47 -14.75 -3.72
C ILE A 279 -0.80 -13.82 -4.88
N GLY A 280 -0.75 -12.50 -4.66
CA GLY A 280 -0.94 -11.49 -5.68
C GLY A 280 0.00 -11.64 -6.86
N THR A 281 1.29 -11.82 -6.59
CA THR A 281 2.30 -12.03 -7.63
C THR A 281 2.07 -13.30 -8.42
N LEU A 282 1.71 -14.40 -7.76
CA LEU A 282 1.40 -15.66 -8.45
C LEU A 282 0.14 -15.56 -9.30
N ILE A 283 -0.90 -14.88 -8.80
CA ILE A 283 -2.11 -14.60 -9.58
C ILE A 283 -1.74 -13.78 -10.81
N GLY A 284 -0.99 -12.69 -10.64
CA GLY A 284 -0.68 -11.83 -11.77
C GLY A 284 0.27 -12.47 -12.77
N ILE A 285 1.27 -13.26 -12.33
CA ILE A 285 2.07 -14.13 -13.22
C ILE A 285 1.14 -15.06 -14.01
N ALA A 286 0.19 -15.72 -13.34
CA ALA A 286 -0.75 -16.60 -14.03
C ALA A 286 -1.62 -15.85 -15.05
N VAL A 287 -2.10 -14.64 -14.73
CA VAL A 287 -2.86 -13.85 -15.70
C VAL A 287 -1.99 -13.38 -16.86
N GLN A 288 -0.72 -13.05 -16.65
CA GLN A 288 0.16 -12.65 -17.75
C GLN A 288 0.49 -13.85 -18.67
N GLU A 289 0.85 -14.99 -18.09
CA GLU A 289 1.25 -16.19 -18.85
C GLU A 289 0.07 -16.88 -19.54
N PHE A 290 -1.11 -16.89 -18.92
CA PHE A 290 -2.30 -17.58 -19.45
C PHE A 290 -3.36 -16.64 -20.05
N GLY A 291 -3.30 -15.34 -19.78
CA GLY A 291 -4.31 -14.35 -20.22
C GLY A 291 -4.14 -13.86 -21.64
N GLY A 292 -3.25 -14.48 -22.42
CA GLY A 292 -2.99 -14.17 -23.83
C GLY A 292 -1.88 -13.15 -24.06
N SER A 293 -1.21 -12.69 -23.00
CA SER A 293 -0.09 -11.75 -23.05
C SER A 293 1.22 -12.49 -23.34
N ASN A 294 1.26 -13.24 -24.45
CA ASN A 294 2.56 -13.66 -24.96
C ASN A 294 3.26 -12.38 -25.47
N PRO A 295 4.47 -12.06 -24.97
CA PRO A 295 5.32 -11.15 -25.71
C PRO A 295 5.42 -11.75 -27.10
N THR A 296 5.18 -10.95 -28.14
CA THR A 296 5.60 -11.31 -29.49
C THR A 296 7.11 -11.53 -29.41
N THR A 297 7.52 -12.77 -29.17
CA THR A 297 8.90 -13.21 -29.40
C THR A 297 9.20 -12.84 -30.84
N ALA A 298 10.39 -12.27 -31.07
CA ALA A 298 10.85 -11.80 -32.37
C ALA A 298 10.78 -12.84 -33.51
N ASP A 299 10.49 -14.10 -33.18
CA ASP A 299 10.16 -15.17 -34.12
C ASP A 299 8.65 -15.20 -34.37
N GLY A 300 8.21 -14.55 -35.45
CA GLY A 300 6.82 -14.45 -35.90
C GLY A 300 6.15 -15.78 -36.30
N VAL A 301 6.10 -16.76 -35.40
CA VAL A 301 5.34 -18.00 -35.57
C VAL A 301 3.94 -17.79 -35.03
N SER A 302 3.00 -17.76 -35.97
CA SER A 302 1.61 -17.39 -35.81
C SER A 302 0.81 -18.44 -35.04
N GLY A 303 0.53 -18.18 -33.76
CA GLY A 303 -0.75 -18.57 -33.17
C GLY A 303 -1.83 -17.58 -33.65
N SER A 304 -3.05 -18.05 -33.92
CA SER A 304 -4.17 -17.13 -34.21
C SER A 304 -4.28 -16.12 -33.07
N PRO A 305 -4.24 -14.79 -33.33
CA PRO A 305 -4.38 -13.82 -32.27
C PRO A 305 -5.73 -14.07 -31.59
N ALA A 306 -5.71 -14.30 -30.27
CA ALA A 306 -6.94 -14.37 -29.50
C ALA A 306 -7.75 -13.09 -29.80
N PRO A 307 -9.08 -13.19 -29.97
CA PRO A 307 -9.90 -11.99 -30.17
C PRO A 307 -9.69 -11.07 -28.97
N GLY A 308 -9.09 -9.91 -29.21
CA GLY A 308 -8.80 -8.97 -28.13
C GLY A 308 -10.07 -8.36 -27.55
N LEU A 309 -9.93 -7.78 -26.36
CA LEU A 309 -11.06 -7.37 -25.53
C LEU A 309 -11.91 -6.33 -26.26
N LEU A 310 -13.22 -6.62 -26.37
CA LEU A 310 -14.22 -5.71 -26.95
C LEU A 310 -13.83 -5.17 -28.34
N GLY A 311 -13.16 -6.00 -29.15
CA GLY A 311 -12.72 -5.65 -30.50
C GLY A 311 -11.47 -4.79 -30.54
N THR A 312 -10.76 -4.64 -29.41
CA THR A 312 -9.46 -3.97 -29.34
C THR A 312 -8.30 -4.94 -29.40
N SER A 313 -7.07 -4.41 -29.45
CA SER A 313 -5.83 -5.19 -29.34
C SER A 313 -5.48 -5.66 -27.92
N LEU A 314 -6.26 -5.32 -26.90
CA LEU A 314 -5.94 -5.65 -25.50
C LEU A 314 -6.22 -7.11 -25.16
N THR A 315 -5.39 -7.64 -24.28
CA THR A 315 -5.56 -8.93 -23.59
C THR A 315 -5.88 -8.72 -22.11
N TRP A 316 -6.21 -9.79 -21.38
CA TRP A 316 -6.49 -9.67 -19.94
C TRP A 316 -5.25 -9.29 -19.13
N GLY A 317 -4.06 -9.72 -19.56
CA GLY A 317 -2.81 -9.33 -18.90
C GLY A 317 -2.47 -7.85 -19.07
N ASP A 318 -2.81 -7.26 -20.23
CA ASP A 318 -2.67 -5.81 -20.47
C ASP A 318 -3.53 -4.96 -19.51
N MET A 319 -4.56 -5.56 -18.90
CA MET A 319 -5.45 -4.88 -17.95
C MET A 319 -4.94 -4.88 -16.51
N LEU A 320 -3.92 -5.67 -16.18
CA LEU A 320 -3.38 -5.70 -14.81
C LEU A 320 -2.64 -4.42 -14.47
N LEU A 321 -1.79 -3.90 -15.36
CA LEU A 321 -1.03 -2.68 -15.09
C LEU A 321 -1.93 -1.44 -14.90
N PRO A 322 -2.96 -1.20 -15.73
CA PRO A 322 -3.98 -0.17 -15.47
C PRO A 322 -4.70 -0.39 -14.14
N PHE A 323 -5.08 -1.63 -13.83
CA PHE A 323 -5.74 -1.95 -12.57
C PHE A 323 -4.86 -1.56 -11.37
N THR A 324 -3.59 -1.97 -11.35
CA THR A 324 -2.66 -1.66 -10.24
C THR A 324 -2.29 -0.18 -10.17
N ALA A 325 -2.18 0.53 -11.29
CA ALA A 325 -2.06 1.99 -11.27
C ALA A 325 -3.28 2.66 -10.62
N GLY A 326 -4.49 2.13 -10.87
CA GLY A 326 -5.71 2.55 -10.19
C GLY A 326 -5.68 2.33 -8.68
N THR A 327 -5.18 1.17 -8.23
CA THR A 327 -5.04 0.88 -6.79
C THR A 327 -4.04 1.82 -6.13
N PHE A 328 -2.89 2.07 -6.74
CA PHE A 328 -1.89 3.01 -6.23
C PHE A 328 -2.36 4.46 -6.19
N LEU A 329 -3.15 4.89 -7.18
CA LEU A 329 -3.83 6.19 -7.12
C LEU A 329 -4.74 6.28 -5.89
N TYR A 330 -5.53 5.25 -5.60
CA TYR A 330 -6.39 5.24 -4.41
C TYR A 330 -5.58 5.27 -3.12
N VAL A 331 -4.58 4.40 -3.00
CA VAL A 331 -3.73 4.30 -1.80
C VAL A 331 -3.06 5.65 -1.54
N GLY A 332 -2.36 6.19 -2.54
CA GLY A 332 -1.66 7.45 -2.40
C GLY A 332 -2.56 8.65 -2.14
N THR A 333 -3.78 8.70 -2.71
CA THR A 333 -4.65 9.90 -2.60
C THR A 333 -5.73 9.84 -1.53
N VAL A 334 -6.34 8.69 -1.31
CA VAL A 334 -7.50 8.54 -0.41
C VAL A 334 -7.10 7.89 0.91
N SER A 335 -6.13 6.97 0.90
CA SER A 335 -5.72 6.30 2.13
C SER A 335 -4.73 7.15 2.93
N VAL A 336 -3.78 7.79 2.25
CA VAL A 336 -2.64 8.42 2.94
C VAL A 336 -2.68 9.96 3.01
N ILE A 337 -3.14 10.67 1.96
CA ILE A 337 -3.23 12.14 2.02
C ILE A 337 -4.11 12.64 3.19
N PRO A 338 -5.25 12.01 3.54
CA PRO A 338 -6.03 12.47 4.68
C PRO A 338 -5.24 12.48 6.00
N GLU A 339 -4.35 11.51 6.22
CA GLU A 339 -3.45 11.47 7.39
C GLU A 339 -2.48 12.67 7.40
N LEU A 340 -2.01 13.09 6.23
CA LEU A 340 -1.15 14.28 6.09
C LEU A 340 -1.91 15.59 6.34
N LEU A 341 -3.23 15.59 6.18
CA LEU A 341 -4.09 16.75 6.40
C LEU A 341 -4.57 16.90 7.85
N GLU A 342 -4.31 15.91 8.71
CA GLU A 342 -4.61 16.00 10.14
C GLU A 342 -3.75 17.07 10.83
N THR A 343 -4.39 17.92 11.64
CA THR A 343 -3.72 19.06 12.29
C THR A 343 -3.90 19.03 13.80
N GLY A 344 -2.83 19.37 14.52
CA GLY A 344 -2.81 19.58 15.96
C GLY A 344 -3.22 20.98 16.41
N LYS A 345 -3.21 21.19 17.73
CA LYS A 345 -3.65 22.45 18.37
C LYS A 345 -2.67 23.61 18.17
N ASN A 346 -1.39 23.35 17.89
CA ASN A 346 -0.33 24.36 17.81
C ASN A 346 -0.01 24.75 16.37
N LYS A 347 -0.56 25.88 15.92
CA LYS A 347 -0.41 26.37 14.54
C LYS A 347 1.05 26.48 14.06
N GLY A 348 1.98 26.89 14.92
CA GLY A 348 3.38 27.08 14.51
C GLY A 348 4.10 25.77 14.25
N GLU A 349 3.83 24.76 15.08
CA GLU A 349 4.36 23.41 14.91
C GLU A 349 3.75 22.71 13.69
N GLU A 350 2.44 22.88 13.47
CA GLU A 350 1.76 22.32 12.29
C GLU A 350 2.33 22.89 10.99
N ILE A 351 2.53 24.21 10.89
CA ILE A 351 3.14 24.81 9.68
C ILE A 351 4.53 24.22 9.42
N LYS A 352 5.36 24.07 10.46
CA LYS A 352 6.69 23.48 10.33
C LYS A 352 6.59 22.02 9.88
N LYS A 353 5.68 21.24 10.47
CA LYS A 353 5.43 19.84 10.12
C LYS A 353 4.99 19.71 8.66
N THR A 354 4.02 20.52 8.22
CA THR A 354 3.55 20.57 6.83
C THR A 354 4.68 20.88 5.86
N ILE A 355 5.53 21.86 6.15
CA ILE A 355 6.69 22.17 5.27
C ILE A 355 7.61 20.94 5.14
N ILE A 356 7.93 20.26 6.24
CA ILE A 356 8.78 19.07 6.22
C ILE A 356 8.11 17.93 5.44
N GLN A 357 6.81 17.69 5.65
CA GLN A 357 6.05 16.67 4.90
C GLN A 357 6.03 16.96 3.40
N PHE A 358 5.79 18.21 2.99
CA PHE A 358 5.80 18.59 1.57
C PHE A 358 7.19 18.44 0.93
N ILE A 359 8.26 18.76 1.68
CA ILE A 359 9.63 18.47 1.24
C ILE A 359 9.82 16.96 1.08
N ALA A 360 9.35 16.16 2.03
CA ALA A 360 9.44 14.70 1.94
C ALA A 360 8.68 14.12 0.74
N VAL A 361 7.44 14.59 0.47
CA VAL A 361 6.68 14.26 -0.74
C VAL A 361 7.46 14.63 -2.00
N ALA A 362 8.01 15.85 -2.05
CA ALA A 362 8.77 16.33 -3.20
C ALA A 362 10.06 15.52 -3.42
N VAL A 363 10.73 15.08 -2.35
CA VAL A 363 11.91 14.22 -2.44
C VAL A 363 11.52 12.83 -2.95
N GLY A 364 10.46 12.22 -2.44
CA GLY A 364 9.96 10.92 -2.92
C GLY A 364 9.58 10.96 -4.40
N ALA A 365 8.78 11.96 -4.79
CA ALA A 365 8.39 12.17 -6.18
C ALA A 365 9.58 12.53 -7.08
N GLY A 366 10.54 13.31 -6.56
CA GLY A 366 11.75 13.72 -7.27
C GLY A 366 12.71 12.56 -7.54
N ILE A 367 12.83 11.61 -6.61
CA ILE A 367 13.58 10.36 -6.83
C ILE A 367 12.95 9.58 -7.98
N MET A 368 11.62 9.40 -7.96
CA MET A 368 10.93 8.70 -9.05
C MET A 368 11.10 9.45 -10.38
N LEU A 369 10.93 10.77 -10.39
CA LEU A 369 11.12 11.55 -11.60
C LEU A 369 12.54 11.43 -12.15
N ALA A 370 13.56 11.43 -11.29
CA ALA A 370 14.95 11.25 -11.71
C ALA A 370 15.19 9.87 -12.32
N ILE A 371 14.59 8.82 -11.76
CA ILE A 371 14.67 7.46 -12.32
C ILE A 371 13.95 7.39 -13.68
N SER A 372 12.82 8.09 -13.84
CA SER A 372 12.06 8.14 -15.10
C SER A 372 12.75 8.92 -16.21
N TRP A 373 13.65 9.83 -15.85
CA TRP A 373 14.28 10.76 -16.79
C TRP A 373 15.57 10.18 -17.41
N ASP A 374 16.20 9.24 -16.70
CA ASP A 374 17.34 8.44 -17.15
C ASP A 374 16.89 7.23 -17.97
#